data_AF-A0A6S7FXW4-F1
#
_entry.id   AF-A0A6S7FXW4-F1
#
_cell.length_a   1.000
_cell.length_b   1.000
_cell.length_c   1.000
_cell.angle_alpha   90.00
_cell.angle_beta   90.00
_cell.angle_gamma   90.00
#
_symmetry.space_group_name_H-M   'P 1'
#
loop_
_entity.id
_entity.type
_entity.pdbx_description
1 polymer ?
#
loop_
_entity_poly.entity_id
_entity_poly.type
_entity_poly.pdbx_seq_one_letter_code
_entity_poly.pdbx_strand_id
1 'polypeptide(L)'
;MGNGMNKVLPGLYIGNFRDSKDKKQLEDNKITHIVSAHDNAKSLLEGYKYHCINVADYPGQDLTPYFEESALFIHKARCEEGNVLVHCLAGISRSTTLTIAYIMAVTDMEWTEIFKSIKCSRSIADPNPGFKRQLNEFGKSEELKALKRKLKHDFDKASFDDENYLIKNMAETDPKLLQEYEEGIDVAAKYCNTAHENRTKPDSKPDDGFHGAGL
;
A
#
# COMPACT_ATOMS: atom_id res chain seq x y z
N MET A 1 -8.63 -9.15 -14.59
CA MET A 1 -8.68 -7.90 -13.80
C MET A 1 -9.20 -8.16 -12.37
N GLY A 2 -8.86 -9.28 -11.73
CA GLY A 2 -9.41 -9.65 -10.40
C GLY A 2 -10.85 -10.14 -10.46
N ASN A 3 -11.38 -10.62 -9.32
CA ASN A 3 -12.72 -11.22 -9.19
C ASN A 3 -13.67 -10.37 -8.32
N GLY A 4 -13.51 -9.05 -8.34
CA GLY A 4 -14.20 -8.09 -7.47
C GLY A 4 -13.23 -7.16 -6.75
N MET A 5 -13.78 -6.27 -5.91
CA MET A 5 -12.98 -5.49 -4.98
C MET A 5 -12.52 -6.34 -3.79
N ASN A 6 -11.28 -6.13 -3.33
CA ASN A 6 -10.72 -6.88 -2.21
C ASN A 6 -10.43 -5.94 -1.04
N LYS A 7 -10.86 -6.35 0.16
CA LYS A 7 -10.51 -5.68 1.40
C LYS A 7 -9.02 -5.86 1.68
N VAL A 8 -8.30 -4.77 1.91
CA VAL A 8 -6.87 -4.80 2.26
C VAL A 8 -6.61 -4.31 3.68
N LEU A 9 -7.49 -3.47 4.22
CA LEU A 9 -7.56 -3.10 5.64
C LEU A 9 -9.04 -2.93 6.03
N PRO A 10 -9.38 -2.89 7.33
CA PRO A 10 -10.69 -2.42 7.80
C PRO A 10 -11.01 -1.03 7.22
N GLY A 11 -12.07 -0.96 6.40
CA GLY A 11 -12.49 0.27 5.73
C GLY A 11 -11.73 0.64 4.46
N LEU A 12 -10.86 -0.22 3.92
CA LEU A 12 -10.09 0.06 2.71
C LEU A 12 -10.08 -1.12 1.74
N TYR A 13 -10.42 -0.84 0.49
CA TYR A 13 -10.57 -1.82 -0.59
C TYR A 13 -9.81 -1.40 -1.84
N ILE A 14 -9.32 -2.38 -2.59
CA ILE A 14 -8.74 -2.19 -3.93
C ILE A 14 -9.62 -2.87 -4.98
N GLY A 15 -9.92 -2.18 -6.08
CA GLY A 15 -10.71 -2.72 -7.19
C GLY A 15 -10.29 -2.22 -8.56
N ASN A 16 -10.97 -2.73 -9.59
CA ASN A 16 -10.87 -2.29 -10.98
C ASN A 16 -12.03 -1.33 -11.33
N PHE A 17 -12.06 -0.84 -12.57
CA PHE A 17 -13.08 0.12 -13.04
C PHE A 17 -14.52 -0.45 -13.11
N ARG A 18 -14.67 -1.77 -13.24
CA ARG A 18 -15.98 -2.44 -13.18
C ARG A 18 -16.49 -2.46 -11.74
N ASP A 19 -15.62 -2.81 -10.80
CA ASP A 19 -15.95 -2.88 -9.37
C ASP A 19 -16.43 -1.52 -8.85
N SER A 20 -15.86 -0.40 -9.33
CA SER A 20 -16.28 0.96 -8.93
C SER A 20 -17.64 1.42 -9.46
N LYS A 21 -18.26 0.62 -10.33
CA LYS A 21 -19.61 0.85 -10.87
C LYS A 21 -20.62 -0.22 -10.44
N ASP A 22 -20.15 -1.25 -9.75
CA ASP A 22 -20.99 -2.35 -9.28
C ASP A 22 -21.69 -1.93 -7.98
N LYS A 23 -22.91 -1.41 -8.12
CA LYS A 23 -23.72 -0.95 -6.99
C LYS A 23 -23.87 -2.02 -5.90
N LYS A 24 -24.01 -3.28 -6.30
CA LYS A 24 -24.18 -4.38 -5.34
C LYS A 24 -22.92 -4.53 -4.50
N GLN A 25 -21.73 -4.59 -5.11
CA GLN A 25 -20.48 -4.67 -4.35
C GLN A 25 -20.24 -3.42 -3.50
N LEU A 26 -20.59 -2.24 -4.01
CA LEU A 26 -20.44 -0.99 -3.24
C LEU A 26 -21.34 -1.00 -2.00
N GLU A 27 -22.59 -1.44 -2.11
CA GLU A 27 -23.54 -1.57 -1.01
C GLU A 27 -23.13 -2.67 -0.01
N ASP A 28 -22.81 -3.87 -0.50
CA ASP A 28 -22.39 -5.01 0.32
C ASP A 28 -21.16 -4.66 1.18
N ASN A 29 -20.21 -3.92 0.60
CA ASN A 29 -18.99 -3.47 1.28
C ASN A 29 -19.14 -2.09 1.94
N LYS A 30 -20.35 -1.51 1.95
CA LYS A 30 -20.65 -0.21 2.56
C LYS A 30 -19.70 0.91 2.13
N ILE A 31 -19.30 0.91 0.86
CA ILE A 31 -18.42 1.93 0.30
C ILE A 31 -19.13 3.28 0.36
N THR A 32 -18.44 4.30 0.86
CA THR A 32 -18.95 5.69 0.93
C THR A 32 -18.01 6.67 0.21
N HIS A 33 -16.75 6.27 0.03
CA HIS A 33 -15.70 7.09 -0.58
C HIS A 33 -14.98 6.30 -1.68
N ILE A 34 -14.61 6.98 -2.76
CA ILE A 34 -13.95 6.37 -3.92
C ILE A 34 -12.75 7.22 -4.34
N VAL A 35 -11.56 6.62 -4.31
CA VAL A 35 -10.38 7.16 -4.99
C VAL A 35 -10.31 6.55 -6.38
N SER A 36 -10.40 7.40 -7.41
CA SER A 36 -10.39 7.01 -8.82
C SER A 36 -9.10 7.47 -9.48
N ALA A 37 -8.21 6.54 -9.83
CA ALA A 37 -6.90 6.86 -10.39
C ALA A 37 -6.71 6.22 -11.77
N HIS A 38 -7.12 6.92 -12.82
CA HIS A 38 -6.93 6.50 -14.22
C HIS A 38 -7.06 7.68 -15.19
N ASP A 39 -6.80 7.45 -16.48
CA ASP A 39 -6.64 8.47 -17.53
C ASP A 39 -7.85 9.40 -17.74
N ASN A 40 -9.02 9.05 -17.20
CA ASN A 40 -10.29 9.77 -17.34
C ASN A 40 -11.11 9.69 -16.04
N ALA A 41 -10.44 9.78 -14.90
CA ALA A 41 -11.06 9.70 -13.59
C ALA A 41 -12.07 10.84 -13.39
N LYS A 42 -13.27 10.48 -12.96
CA LYS A 42 -14.37 11.41 -12.66
C LYS A 42 -15.37 10.73 -11.71
N SER A 43 -16.18 11.53 -11.04
CA SER A 43 -17.33 11.02 -10.29
C SER A 43 -18.32 10.34 -11.24
N LEU A 44 -18.73 9.11 -10.93
CA LEU A 44 -19.58 8.29 -11.82
C LEU A 44 -20.96 8.01 -11.23
N LEU A 45 -21.06 7.93 -9.90
CA LEU A 45 -22.27 7.56 -9.19
C LEU A 45 -22.60 8.65 -8.16
N GLU A 46 -23.88 8.93 -7.97
CA GLU A 46 -24.35 9.76 -6.86
C GLU A 46 -24.26 8.99 -5.54
N GLY A 47 -24.19 9.71 -4.41
CA GLY A 47 -24.17 9.11 -3.07
C GLY A 47 -22.78 8.70 -2.56
N TYR A 48 -21.73 8.87 -3.36
CA TYR A 48 -20.34 8.61 -2.95
C TYR A 48 -19.51 9.89 -3.01
N LYS A 49 -18.56 10.05 -2.09
CA LYS A 49 -17.56 11.11 -2.18
C LYS A 49 -16.38 10.62 -3.02
N TYR A 50 -15.88 11.47 -3.92
CA TYR A 50 -14.82 11.11 -4.86
C TYR A 50 -13.54 11.92 -4.66
N HIS A 51 -12.40 11.27 -4.82
CA HIS A 51 -11.12 11.88 -5.11
C HIS A 51 -10.62 11.32 -6.46
N CYS A 52 -10.60 12.17 -7.49
CA CYS A 52 -10.31 11.76 -8.87
C CYS A 52 -8.94 12.25 -9.32
N ILE A 53 -8.12 11.33 -9.80
CA ILE A 53 -6.73 11.57 -10.20
C ILE A 53 -6.53 11.08 -11.63
N ASN A 54 -6.26 12.02 -12.54
CA ASN A 54 -6.00 11.72 -13.95
C ASN A 54 -4.53 11.35 -14.17
N VAL A 55 -4.23 10.05 -14.15
CA VAL A 55 -2.88 9.51 -14.25
C VAL A 55 -2.84 8.24 -15.10
N ALA A 56 -1.79 8.12 -15.92
CA ALA A 56 -1.55 6.96 -16.78
C ALA A 56 -0.77 5.85 -16.04
N ASP A 57 -0.75 4.65 -16.61
CA ASP A 57 -0.03 3.49 -16.03
C ASP A 57 1.23 3.17 -16.82
N TYR A 58 2.26 3.99 -16.64
CA TYR A 58 3.57 3.71 -17.22
C TYR A 58 4.69 4.10 -16.24
N PRO A 59 5.89 3.51 -16.35
CA PRO A 59 6.96 3.73 -15.37
C PRO A 59 7.49 5.16 -15.24
N GLY A 60 7.13 6.07 -16.16
CA GLY A 60 7.51 7.48 -16.11
C GLY A 60 6.40 8.40 -15.62
N GLN A 61 5.20 7.89 -15.33
CA GLN A 61 4.16 8.67 -14.66
C GLN A 61 4.61 8.95 -13.22
N ASP A 62 4.51 10.19 -12.76
CA ASP A 62 4.73 10.53 -11.36
C ASP A 62 3.41 10.46 -10.58
N LEU A 63 3.38 9.65 -9.50
CA LEU A 63 2.26 9.57 -8.57
C LEU A 63 2.55 10.25 -7.23
N THR A 64 3.80 10.62 -6.95
CA THR A 64 4.21 11.19 -5.67
C THR A 64 3.44 12.47 -5.28
N PRO A 65 3.04 13.37 -6.21
CA PRO A 65 2.27 14.56 -5.84
C PRO A 65 0.88 14.25 -5.27
N TYR A 66 0.36 13.04 -5.51
CA TYR A 66 -0.99 12.64 -5.09
C TYR A 66 -0.98 11.82 -3.80
N PHE A 67 0.18 11.43 -3.26
CA PHE A 67 0.26 10.57 -2.08
C PHE A 67 -0.35 11.23 -0.85
N GLU A 68 -0.03 12.50 -0.57
CA GLU A 68 -0.57 13.21 0.58
C GLU A 68 -2.09 13.40 0.48
N GLU A 69 -2.59 13.92 -0.65
CA GLU A 69 -4.02 14.18 -0.83
C GLU A 69 -4.84 12.88 -0.76
N SER A 70 -4.35 11.82 -1.42
CA SER A 70 -4.99 10.50 -1.37
C SER A 70 -4.99 9.94 0.05
N ALA A 71 -3.87 10.05 0.77
CA ALA A 71 -3.77 9.53 2.12
C ALA A 71 -4.71 10.27 3.09
N LEU A 72 -4.80 11.60 3.00
CA LEU A 72 -5.71 12.41 3.81
C LEU A 72 -7.18 12.06 3.50
N PHE A 73 -7.53 11.90 2.22
CA PHE A 73 -8.88 11.50 1.83
C PHE A 73 -9.26 10.12 2.38
N ILE A 74 -8.36 9.13 2.23
CA ILE A 74 -8.57 7.77 2.74
C ILE A 74 -8.69 7.78 4.26
N HIS A 75 -7.74 8.42 4.95
CA HIS A 75 -7.69 8.40 6.41
C HIS A 75 -8.91 9.08 7.03
N LYS A 76 -9.28 10.26 6.52
CA LYS A 76 -10.47 10.98 6.98
C LYS A 76 -11.72 10.13 6.84
N ALA A 77 -11.91 9.51 5.67
CA ALA A 77 -13.06 8.64 5.43
C ALA A 77 -13.12 7.47 6.44
N ARG A 78 -11.99 6.82 6.72
CA ARG A 78 -11.91 5.74 7.71
C ARG A 78 -12.19 6.21 9.14
N CYS A 79 -11.72 7.41 9.50
CA CYS A 79 -11.99 8.02 10.81
C CYS A 79 -13.47 8.38 10.99
N GLU A 80 -14.17 8.70 9.90
CA GLU A 80 -15.62 8.93 9.86
C GLU A 80 -16.43 7.62 9.69
N GLU A 81 -15.83 6.47 10.02
CA GLU A 81 -16.42 5.12 9.90
C GLU A 81 -16.87 4.75 8.46
N GLY A 82 -16.34 5.45 7.46
CA GLY A 82 -16.59 5.19 6.05
C GLY A 82 -15.64 4.13 5.48
N ASN A 83 -16.11 3.44 4.44
CA ASN A 83 -15.29 2.51 3.66
C ASN A 83 -14.87 3.14 2.33
N VAL A 84 -13.59 2.98 1.99
CA VAL A 84 -12.96 3.57 0.82
C VAL A 84 -12.62 2.51 -0.21
N LEU A 85 -13.03 2.73 -1.45
CA LEU A 85 -12.56 1.97 -2.61
C LEU A 85 -11.48 2.78 -3.35
N VAL A 86 -10.27 2.26 -3.43
CA VAL A 86 -9.21 2.78 -4.31
C VAL A 86 -9.20 1.94 -5.57
N HIS A 87 -9.49 2.55 -6.72
CA HIS A 87 -9.53 1.84 -7.99
C HIS A 87 -8.74 2.54 -9.09
N CYS A 88 -8.26 1.74 -10.03
CA CYS A 88 -7.76 2.23 -11.32
C CYS A 88 -8.49 1.48 -12.43
N LEU A 89 -7.89 1.37 -13.62
CA LEU A 89 -8.50 0.61 -14.72
C LEU A 89 -8.59 -0.88 -14.39
N ALA A 90 -7.47 -1.51 -14.01
CA ALA A 90 -7.37 -2.95 -13.77
C ALA A 90 -7.30 -3.34 -12.27
N GLY A 91 -7.10 -2.36 -11.38
CA GLY A 91 -6.82 -2.62 -9.97
C GLY A 91 -5.51 -3.38 -9.75
N ILE A 92 -4.46 -3.06 -10.52
CA ILE A 92 -3.17 -3.77 -10.51
C ILE A 92 -2.06 -2.85 -10.00
N SER A 93 -1.87 -1.70 -10.64
CA SER A 93 -0.69 -0.85 -10.45
C SER A 93 -1.03 0.48 -9.76
N ARG A 94 -1.58 1.48 -10.45
CA ARG A 94 -1.91 2.82 -9.89
C ARG A 94 -2.63 2.80 -8.53
N SER A 95 -3.75 2.07 -8.42
CA SER A 95 -4.54 1.97 -7.19
C SER A 95 -3.78 1.29 -6.05
N THR A 96 -2.99 0.26 -6.40
CA THR A 96 -2.13 -0.44 -5.45
C THR A 96 -1.06 0.50 -4.91
N THR A 97 -0.42 1.30 -5.78
CA THR A 97 0.58 2.28 -5.36
C THR A 97 0.04 3.30 -4.38
N LEU A 98 -1.11 3.93 -4.67
CA LEU A 98 -1.73 4.90 -3.76
C LEU A 98 -2.12 4.25 -2.43
N THR A 99 -2.58 3.01 -2.47
CA THR A 99 -2.93 2.25 -1.25
C THR A 99 -1.70 1.94 -0.42
N ILE A 100 -0.58 1.51 -1.03
CA ILE A 100 0.67 1.27 -0.32
C ILE A 100 1.18 2.57 0.30
N ALA A 101 1.20 3.68 -0.44
CA ALA A 101 1.65 4.98 0.06
C ALA A 101 0.83 5.45 1.27
N TYR A 102 -0.49 5.24 1.24
CA TYR A 102 -1.35 5.50 2.40
C TYR A 102 -0.97 4.63 3.61
N ILE A 103 -0.81 3.31 3.41
CA ILE A 103 -0.49 2.39 4.51
C ILE A 103 0.86 2.74 5.13
N MET A 104 1.88 3.05 4.33
CA MET A 104 3.18 3.54 4.82
C MET A 104 3.05 4.80 5.70
N ALA A 105 2.04 5.63 5.46
CA ALA A 105 1.80 6.85 6.23
C ALA A 105 1.06 6.61 7.56
N VAL A 106 0.47 5.43 7.76
CA VAL A 106 -0.27 5.07 8.99
C VAL A 106 0.35 3.89 9.74
N THR A 107 1.45 3.34 9.23
CA THR A 107 2.25 2.28 9.86
C THR A 107 3.74 2.60 9.76
N ASP A 108 4.57 1.85 10.48
CA ASP A 108 6.03 1.86 10.34
C ASP A 108 6.56 0.77 9.39
N MET A 109 5.66 0.10 8.65
CA MET A 109 6.02 -0.94 7.69
C MET A 109 6.62 -0.38 6.39
N GLU A 110 7.55 -1.14 5.81
CA GLU A 110 8.14 -0.83 4.51
C GLU A 110 7.19 -1.21 3.37
N TRP A 111 7.31 -0.51 2.22
CA TRP A 111 6.41 -0.70 1.09
C TRP A 111 6.38 -2.15 0.57
N THR A 112 7.49 -2.88 0.68
CA THR A 112 7.62 -4.27 0.24
C THR A 112 6.81 -5.23 1.10
N GLU A 113 6.68 -4.95 2.40
CA GLU A 113 5.92 -5.76 3.36
C GLU A 113 4.42 -5.54 3.17
N ILE A 114 4.03 -4.26 3.04
CA ILE A 114 2.66 -3.87 2.70
C ILE A 114 2.26 -4.49 1.37
N PHE A 115 3.14 -4.45 0.36
CA PHE A 115 2.90 -5.06 -0.93
C PHE A 115 2.65 -6.57 -0.81
N LYS A 116 3.44 -7.31 -0.01
CA LYS A 116 3.22 -8.74 0.24
C LYS A 116 1.85 -9.00 0.85
N SER A 117 1.45 -8.24 1.87
CA SER A 117 0.12 -8.38 2.48
C SER A 117 -1.00 -8.08 1.47
N ILE A 118 -0.89 -7.01 0.68
CA ILE A 118 -1.86 -6.73 -0.38
C ILE A 118 -1.95 -7.87 -1.41
N LYS A 119 -0.84 -8.57 -1.72
CA LYS A 119 -0.87 -9.74 -2.62
C LYS A 119 -1.67 -10.90 -2.03
N CYS A 120 -1.67 -11.09 -0.71
CA CYS A 120 -2.50 -12.11 -0.05
C CYS A 120 -3.99 -11.83 -0.25
N SER A 121 -4.41 -10.55 -0.16
CA SER A 121 -5.81 -10.16 -0.35
C SER A 121 -6.20 -9.97 -1.82
N ARG A 122 -5.25 -9.55 -2.66
CA ARG A 122 -5.44 -9.27 -4.10
C ARG A 122 -4.23 -9.75 -4.89
N SER A 123 -4.24 -11.02 -5.27
CA SER A 123 -3.13 -11.71 -5.95
C SER A 123 -2.65 -11.07 -7.26
N ILE A 124 -3.47 -10.25 -7.91
CA ILE A 124 -3.11 -9.54 -9.14
C ILE A 124 -2.44 -8.17 -8.90
N ALA A 125 -2.33 -7.72 -7.65
CA ALA A 125 -1.65 -6.47 -7.34
C ALA A 125 -0.19 -6.53 -7.85
N ASP A 126 0.24 -5.50 -8.57
CA ASP A 126 1.62 -5.38 -9.06
C ASP A 126 1.87 -3.94 -9.56
N PRO A 127 2.33 -3.02 -8.70
CA PRO A 127 2.79 -1.71 -9.14
C PRO A 127 3.83 -1.84 -10.26
N ASN A 128 3.74 -0.98 -11.27
CA ASN A 128 4.76 -0.96 -12.31
C ASN A 128 6.14 -0.59 -11.72
N PRO A 129 7.26 -0.89 -12.40
CA PRO A 129 8.60 -0.65 -11.86
C PRO A 129 8.91 0.80 -11.48
N GLY A 130 8.31 1.78 -12.17
CA GLY A 130 8.46 3.20 -11.83
C GLY A 130 7.80 3.54 -10.50
N PHE A 131 6.58 3.04 -10.29
CA PHE A 131 5.88 3.23 -9.03
C PHE A 131 6.56 2.51 -7.86
N LYS A 132 7.15 1.33 -8.08
CA LYS A 132 7.96 0.66 -7.04
C LYS A 132 9.16 1.51 -6.63
N ARG A 133 9.83 2.19 -7.58
CA ARG A 133 10.91 3.15 -7.25
C ARG A 133 10.39 4.33 -6.45
N GLN A 134 9.28 4.94 -6.89
CA GLN A 134 8.64 6.05 -6.17
C GLN A 134 8.25 5.67 -4.73
N LEU A 135 7.70 4.47 -4.50
CA LEU A 135 7.40 3.99 -3.15
C LEU A 135 8.65 3.81 -2.28
N ASN A 136 9.73 3.26 -2.85
CA ASN A 136 11.00 3.12 -2.15
C ASN A 136 11.64 4.47 -1.80
N GLU A 137 11.53 5.46 -2.68
CA GLU A 137 12.00 6.83 -2.43
C GLU A 137 11.13 7.52 -1.38
N PHE A 138 9.81 7.41 -1.49
CA PHE A 138 8.85 7.94 -0.52
C PHE A 138 9.08 7.39 0.88
N GLY A 139 9.41 6.10 1.02
CA GLY A 139 9.76 5.48 2.32
C GLY A 139 10.92 6.15 3.05
N LYS A 140 11.81 6.84 2.34
CA LYS A 140 13.01 7.50 2.88
C LYS A 140 12.87 9.02 2.96
N SER A 141 11.73 9.54 2.53
CA SER A 141 11.50 10.95 2.27
C SER A 141 11.10 11.72 3.54
N GLU A 142 11.35 13.04 3.57
CA GLU A 142 10.83 13.91 4.63
C GLU A 142 9.32 14.13 4.48
N GLU A 143 8.83 14.00 3.26
CA GLU A 143 7.43 14.06 2.86
C GLU A 143 6.61 12.99 3.58
N LEU A 144 7.07 11.73 3.62
CA LEU A 144 6.41 10.68 4.39
C LEU A 144 6.40 10.99 5.89
N LYS A 145 7.53 11.46 6.44
CA LYS A 145 7.61 11.82 7.87
C LYS A 145 6.67 12.97 8.20
N ALA A 146 6.55 13.96 7.31
CA ALA A 146 5.61 15.07 7.45
C ALA A 146 4.17 14.58 7.38
N LEU A 147 3.84 13.69 6.44
CA LEU A 147 2.51 13.10 6.30
C LEU A 147 2.10 12.29 7.54
N LYS A 148 3.00 11.45 8.08
CA LYS A 148 2.78 10.74 9.35
C LYS A 148 2.42 11.69 10.49
N ARG A 149 3.20 12.77 10.67
CA ARG A 149 2.94 13.79 11.69
C ARG A 149 1.60 14.48 11.48
N LYS A 150 1.27 14.80 10.23
CA LYS A 150 0.02 15.46 9.85
C LYS A 150 -1.19 14.58 10.15
N LEU A 151 -1.17 13.31 9.73
CA LEU A 151 -2.25 12.37 10.02
C LEU A 151 -2.45 12.18 11.54
N LYS A 152 -1.34 12.04 12.29
CA LYS A 152 -1.41 11.93 13.76
C LYS A 152 -1.97 13.20 14.42
N HIS A 153 -1.63 14.38 13.91
CA HIS A 153 -2.12 15.65 14.44
C HIS A 153 -3.60 15.88 14.11
N ASP A 154 -3.99 15.66 12.86
CA ASP A 154 -5.34 15.98 12.36
C ASP A 154 -6.39 14.96 12.82
N PHE A 155 -5.96 13.73 13.18
CA PHE A 155 -6.84 12.60 13.52
C PHE A 155 -6.42 11.89 14.82
N ASP A 156 -6.00 12.65 15.85
CA ASP A 156 -5.36 12.14 17.08
C ASP A 156 -6.11 11.01 17.84
N LYS A 157 -7.43 10.88 17.65
CA LYS A 157 -8.27 9.85 18.29
C LYS A 157 -8.39 8.56 17.49
N ALA A 158 -7.94 8.54 16.23
CA ALA A 158 -8.03 7.37 15.40
C ALA A 158 -6.97 6.35 15.82
N SER A 159 -7.42 5.19 16.31
CA SER A 159 -6.55 4.06 16.60
C SER A 159 -6.96 2.91 15.68
N PHE A 160 -6.18 2.71 14.62
CA PHE A 160 -6.30 1.56 13.73
C PHE A 160 -5.18 0.58 14.05
N ASP A 161 -5.52 -0.70 14.15
CA ASP A 161 -4.55 -1.78 14.32
C ASP A 161 -4.06 -2.32 12.96
N ASP A 162 -3.64 -1.39 12.09
CA ASP A 162 -3.37 -1.68 10.68
C ASP A 162 -2.18 -2.63 10.49
N GLU A 163 -1.12 -2.49 11.31
CA GLU A 163 0.05 -3.37 11.25
C GLU A 163 -0.28 -4.82 11.59
N ASN A 164 -0.97 -5.06 12.71
CA ASN A 164 -1.36 -6.41 13.10
C ASN A 164 -2.33 -7.03 12.09
N TYR A 165 -3.24 -6.24 11.51
CA TYR A 165 -4.11 -6.73 10.45
C TYR A 165 -3.30 -7.22 9.23
N LEU A 166 -2.30 -6.45 8.81
CA LEU A 166 -1.46 -6.79 7.65
C LEU A 166 -0.60 -8.02 7.92
N ILE A 167 -0.05 -8.14 9.14
CA ILE A 167 0.74 -9.30 9.58
C ILE A 167 -0.13 -10.55 9.62
N LYS A 168 -1.32 -10.49 10.22
CA LYS A 168 -2.26 -11.61 10.27
C LYS A 168 -2.64 -12.09 8.87
N ASN A 169 -2.93 -11.15 7.96
CA ASN A 169 -3.25 -11.46 6.57
C ASN A 169 -2.09 -12.14 5.82
N MET A 170 -0.83 -11.83 6.16
CA MET A 170 0.34 -12.56 5.63
C MET A 170 0.50 -13.94 6.28
N ALA A 171 0.29 -14.04 7.59
CA ALA A 171 0.42 -15.27 8.37
C ALA A 171 -0.55 -16.37 7.91
N GLU A 172 -1.77 -16.02 7.49
CA GLU A 172 -2.73 -16.96 6.90
C GLU A 172 -2.19 -17.68 5.64
N THR A 173 -1.16 -17.12 5.01
CA THR A 173 -0.49 -17.69 3.82
C THR A 173 0.91 -18.23 4.09
N ASP A 174 1.46 -18.05 5.30
CA ASP A 174 2.78 -18.51 5.71
C ASP A 174 2.68 -19.23 7.07
N PRO A 175 2.68 -20.57 7.09
CA PRO A 175 2.56 -21.37 8.31
C PRO A 175 3.60 -21.04 9.38
N LYS A 176 4.80 -20.61 8.98
CA LYS A 176 5.86 -20.26 9.94
C LYS A 176 5.52 -18.96 10.66
N LEU A 177 4.96 -17.99 9.95
CA LEU A 177 4.53 -16.73 10.54
C LEU A 177 3.31 -16.88 11.42
N LEU A 178 2.39 -17.77 11.03
CA LEU A 178 1.24 -18.07 11.86
C LEU A 178 1.66 -18.64 13.20
N GLN A 179 2.61 -19.58 13.21
CA GLN A 179 3.16 -20.13 14.45
C GLN A 179 3.82 -19.04 15.31
N GLU A 180 4.66 -18.19 14.72
CA GLU A 180 5.32 -17.11 15.47
C GLU A 180 4.30 -16.11 16.06
N TYR A 181 3.23 -15.80 15.30
CA TYR A 181 2.14 -14.94 15.76
C TYR A 181 1.34 -15.58 16.91
N GLU A 182 0.99 -16.87 16.81
CA GLU A 182 0.27 -17.61 17.84
C GLU A 182 1.06 -17.78 19.14
N GLU A 183 2.40 -17.85 19.05
CA GLU A 183 3.32 -17.90 20.19
C GLU A 183 3.49 -16.54 20.89
N GLY A 184 2.81 -15.48 20.43
CA GLY A 184 2.88 -14.14 21.01
C GLY A 184 4.22 -13.44 20.76
N ILE A 185 4.99 -13.91 19.77
CA ILE A 185 6.19 -13.21 19.31
C ILE A 185 5.72 -11.92 18.67
N ASP A 186 6.39 -10.80 18.98
CA ASP A 186 6.15 -9.54 18.30
C ASP A 186 6.69 -9.63 16.86
N VAL A 187 5.87 -10.26 16.00
CA VAL A 187 6.18 -10.50 14.59
C VAL A 187 6.32 -9.16 13.88
N ALA A 188 5.62 -8.11 14.33
CA ALA A 188 5.75 -6.75 13.80
C ALA A 188 7.18 -6.22 14.04
N ALA A 189 7.66 -6.25 15.28
CA ALA A 189 9.02 -5.83 15.63
C ALA A 189 10.09 -6.70 14.95
N LYS A 190 9.86 -8.01 14.81
CA LYS A 190 10.79 -8.93 14.14
C LYS A 190 10.88 -8.65 12.64
N TYR A 191 9.76 -8.40 11.96
CA TYR A 191 9.72 -8.03 10.55
C TYR A 191 10.47 -6.72 10.29
N CYS A 192 10.19 -5.69 11.10
CA CYS A 192 10.88 -4.41 11.03
C CYS A 192 12.40 -4.52 11.31
N ASN A 193 12.83 -5.38 12.26
CA ASN A 193 14.24 -5.53 12.64
C ASN A 193 15.08 -6.36 11.65
N THR A 194 14.48 -7.34 10.95
CA THR A 194 15.21 -8.15 9.95
C THR A 194 15.70 -7.30 8.77
N ALA A 195 15.05 -6.16 8.51
CA ALA A 195 15.46 -5.19 7.50
C ALA A 195 16.63 -4.30 7.95
N HIS A 196 16.82 -4.09 9.27
CA HIS A 196 17.90 -3.28 9.80
C HIS A 196 19.24 -4.04 9.80
N GLU A 197 19.23 -5.33 10.13
CA GLU A 197 20.43 -6.19 10.14
C GLU A 197 20.99 -6.46 8.73
N ASN A 198 20.13 -6.48 7.70
CA ASN A 198 20.55 -6.62 6.31
C ASN A 198 21.08 -5.31 5.68
N ARG A 199 20.90 -4.15 6.34
CA ARG A 199 21.50 -2.87 5.92
C ARG A 199 22.92 -2.67 6.45
N THR A 200 23.37 -3.44 7.44
CA THR A 200 24.69 -3.29 8.08
C THR A 200 25.73 -4.30 7.63
N LYS A 201 25.43 -5.21 6.70
CA LYS A 201 26.45 -6.03 6.06
C LYS A 201 27.10 -5.24 4.92
N PRO A 202 28.37 -4.83 5.01
CA PRO A 202 29.06 -4.22 3.88
C PRO A 202 29.16 -5.25 2.75
N ASP A 203 28.84 -4.81 1.53
CA ASP A 203 29.06 -5.61 0.32
C ASP A 203 30.52 -6.09 0.29
N SER A 204 30.72 -7.40 0.46
CA SER A 204 32.02 -8.02 0.22
C SER A 204 32.33 -7.84 -1.26
N LYS A 205 33.30 -6.97 -1.57
CA LYS A 205 33.85 -6.84 -2.92
C LYS A 205 34.31 -8.21 -3.42
N PRO A 206 34.07 -8.56 -4.69
CA PRO A 206 34.68 -9.75 -5.27
C PRO A 206 36.20 -9.57 -5.34
N ASP A 207 36.93 -10.63 -4.97
CA ASP A 207 38.38 -10.75 -5.14
C ASP A 207 38.74 -10.72 -6.63
N ASP A 208 39.34 -9.62 -7.08
CA ASP A 208 39.91 -9.50 -8.42
C ASP A 208 41.26 -10.26 -8.46
N GLY A 209 41.18 -11.58 -8.59
CA GLY A 209 42.32 -12.46 -8.83
C GLY A 209 42.85 -12.34 -10.26
N PHE A 210 43.66 -11.32 -10.56
CA PHE A 210 44.45 -11.27 -11.79
C PHE A 210 45.77 -12.02 -11.61
N HIS A 211 45.84 -13.22 -12.17
CA HIS A 211 47.09 -13.93 -12.46
C HIS A 211 47.81 -13.24 -13.64
N GLY A 212 48.92 -12.57 -13.35
CA GLY A 212 49.86 -12.10 -14.37
C GLY A 212 51.06 -13.03 -14.46
N ALA A 213 51.11 -13.84 -15.53
CA ALA A 213 52.29 -14.59 -15.93
C ALA A 213 53.11 -13.78 -16.94
N GLY A 214 54.44 -13.84 -16.81
CA GLY A 214 55.38 -13.73 -17.91
C GLY A 214 56.08 -12.38 -18.08
N LEU A 215 57.34 -12.33 -17.63
CA LEU A 215 58.51 -11.97 -18.44
C LEU A 215 59.71 -12.79 -17.96
#